data_AF-A0A1N6RM55-F1
#
_entry.id   AF-A0A1N6RM55-F1
#
_cell.length_a   1.000
_cell.length_b   1.000
_cell.length_c   1.000
_cell.angle_alpha   90.00
_cell.angle_beta   90.00
_cell.angle_gamma   90.00
#
_symmetry.space_group_name_H-M   'P 1'
#
loop_
_entity.id
_entity.type
_entity.pdbx_description
1 polymer ?
#
loop_
_entity_poly.entity_id
_entity_poly.type
_entity_poly.pdbx_seq_one_letter_code
_entity_poly.pdbx_strand_id
1 'polypeptide(L)'
;MDKEVLLGKELSNLYAINKQVHQYFENSDVSFLSERRQQAIKDYINFSAKNEESVAEMLRSLHINPGNTIDSIINEITENLNEITQQKKNNEALNGLGYMMSFNRLVSYHKANVINIEFIMDELEEVKKG
;
A
#
# COMPACT_ATOMS: atom_id res chain seq x y z
N MET A 1 -13.29 18.67 10.98
CA MET A 1 -12.80 18.63 9.59
C MET A 1 -13.99 18.24 8.74
N ASP A 2 -14.18 18.88 7.59
CA ASP A 2 -15.21 18.45 6.64
C ASP A 2 -14.91 17.02 6.17
N LYS A 3 -15.95 16.19 6.04
CA LYS A 3 -15.83 14.75 5.78
C LYS A 3 -15.39 14.49 4.34
N GLU A 4 -15.83 15.31 3.38
CA GLU A 4 -15.35 15.24 2.00
C GLU A 4 -13.87 15.62 1.91
N VAL A 5 -13.43 16.63 2.67
CA VAL A 5 -12.02 16.98 2.81
C VAL A 5 -11.20 15.85 3.44
N LEU A 6 -11.73 15.17 4.46
CA LEU A 6 -11.07 14.02 5.08
C LEU A 6 -10.95 12.85 4.10
N LEU A 7 -12.04 12.50 3.41
CA LEU A 7 -12.04 11.47 2.37
C LEU A 7 -10.98 11.77 1.31
N GLY A 8 -10.92 13.00 0.82
CA GLY A 8 -9.93 13.44 -0.15
C GLY A 8 -8.48 13.26 0.31
N LYS A 9 -8.19 13.51 1.59
CA LYS A 9 -6.86 13.27 2.18
C LYS A 9 -6.54 11.79 2.27
N GLU A 10 -7.46 10.97 2.78
CA GLU A 10 -7.22 9.53 2.92
C GLU A 10 -7.08 8.84 1.56
N LEU A 11 -7.86 9.24 0.56
CA LEU A 11 -7.68 8.78 -0.82
C LEU A 11 -6.32 9.21 -1.40
N SER A 12 -5.86 10.42 -1.09
CA SER A 12 -4.53 10.88 -1.54
C SER A 12 -3.40 10.08 -0.87
N ASN A 13 -3.55 9.73 0.41
CA ASN A 13 -2.62 8.85 1.12
C ASN A 13 -2.62 7.45 0.49
N LEU A 14 -3.80 6.87 0.26
CA LEU A 14 -3.92 5.55 -0.37
C LEU A 14 -3.34 5.52 -1.79
N TYR A 15 -3.50 6.59 -2.56
CA TYR A 15 -2.86 6.74 -3.86
C TYR A 15 -1.32 6.76 -3.74
N ALA A 16 -0.76 7.49 -2.78
CA ALA A 16 0.67 7.51 -2.51
C ALA A 16 1.20 6.11 -2.12
N ILE A 17 0.48 5.41 -1.23
CA ILE A 17 0.79 4.03 -0.85
C ILE A 17 0.88 3.13 -2.08
N ASN A 18 -0.15 3.13 -2.93
CA ASN A 18 -0.18 2.29 -4.12
C ASN A 18 1.00 2.59 -5.07
N LYS A 19 1.25 3.86 -5.34
CA LYS A 19 2.33 4.29 -6.24
C LYS A 19 3.71 3.89 -5.70
N GLN A 20 3.97 4.11 -4.41
CA GLN A 20 5.25 3.74 -3.79
C GLN A 20 5.44 2.22 -3.74
N VAL A 21 4.37 1.46 -3.47
CA VAL A 21 4.39 -0.01 -3.54
C VAL A 21 4.75 -0.48 -4.94
N HIS A 22 4.10 0.07 -5.97
CA HIS A 22 4.40 -0.24 -7.36
C HIS A 22 5.88 0.03 -7.67
N GLN A 23 6.35 1.23 -7.38
CA GLN A 23 7.73 1.66 -7.63
C GLN A 23 8.76 0.76 -6.94
N TYR A 24 8.52 0.37 -5.69
CA TYR A 24 9.40 -0.54 -4.97
C TYR A 24 9.48 -1.91 -5.65
N PHE A 25 8.33 -2.51 -5.95
CA PHE A 25 8.29 -3.88 -6.46
C PHE A 25 8.68 -4.02 -7.94
N GLU A 26 8.62 -2.95 -8.74
CA GLU A 26 9.05 -2.95 -10.14
C GLU A 26 10.49 -3.44 -10.32
N ASN A 27 11.36 -3.14 -9.36
CA ASN A 27 12.79 -3.48 -9.40
C ASN A 27 13.22 -4.43 -8.26
N SER A 28 12.28 -4.99 -7.51
CA SER A 28 12.59 -5.83 -6.36
C SER A 28 12.92 -7.27 -6.75
N ASP A 29 14.08 -7.77 -6.33
CA ASP A 29 14.41 -9.20 -6.41
C ASP A 29 13.78 -9.97 -5.26
N VAL A 30 12.79 -10.80 -5.57
CA VAL A 30 12.12 -11.72 -4.62
C VAL A 30 12.44 -13.19 -4.87
N SER A 31 13.41 -13.49 -5.75
CA SER A 31 13.73 -14.86 -6.18
C SER A 31 14.23 -15.77 -5.06
N PHE A 32 14.77 -15.18 -3.99
CA PHE A 32 15.24 -15.90 -2.79
C PHE A 32 14.10 -16.44 -1.90
N LEU A 33 12.85 -16.10 -2.19
CA LEU A 33 11.67 -16.61 -1.49
C LEU A 33 11.17 -17.90 -2.14
N SER A 34 10.41 -18.71 -1.39
CA SER A 34 9.70 -19.84 -1.99
C SER A 34 8.64 -19.38 -3.00
N GLU A 35 8.31 -20.22 -3.98
CA GLU A 35 7.31 -19.92 -5.02
C GLU A 35 5.98 -19.44 -4.42
N ARG A 36 5.51 -20.08 -3.34
CA ARG A 36 4.28 -19.67 -2.64
C ARG A 36 4.36 -18.22 -2.13
N ARG A 37 5.52 -17.79 -1.62
CA ARG A 37 5.73 -16.42 -1.11
C ARG A 37 5.86 -15.42 -2.25
N GLN A 38 6.56 -15.79 -3.32
CA GLN A 38 6.63 -14.98 -4.53
C GLN A 38 5.23 -14.74 -5.12
N GLN A 39 4.39 -15.78 -5.15
CA GLN A 39 3.00 -15.66 -5.61
C GLN A 39 2.18 -14.73 -4.71
N ALA A 40 2.32 -14.82 -3.38
CA ALA A 40 1.62 -13.93 -2.46
C ALA A 40 2.01 -12.45 -2.67
N ILE A 41 3.28 -12.17 -2.95
CA ILE A 41 3.75 -10.82 -3.29
C ILE A 41 3.15 -10.37 -4.63
N LYS A 42 3.15 -11.24 -5.64
CA LYS A 42 2.55 -10.94 -6.96
C LYS A 42 1.06 -10.63 -6.85
N ASP A 43 0.33 -11.41 -6.08
CA ASP A 43 -1.11 -11.20 -5.85
C ASP A 43 -1.36 -9.83 -5.18
N TYR A 44 -0.52 -9.47 -4.21
CA TYR A 44 -0.58 -8.16 -3.56
C TYR A 44 -0.24 -7.01 -4.50
N ILE A 45 0.79 -7.13 -5.33
CA ILE A 45 1.16 -6.10 -6.33
C ILE A 45 -0.01 -5.88 -7.30
N ASN A 46 -0.62 -6.97 -7.80
CA ASN A 46 -1.77 -6.88 -8.69
C ASN A 46 -2.97 -6.22 -8.01
N PHE A 47 -3.22 -6.52 -6.74
CA PHE A 47 -4.23 -5.84 -5.93
C PHE A 47 -3.92 -4.33 -5.83
N SER A 48 -2.69 -3.97 -5.48
CA SER A 48 -2.25 -2.58 -5.32
C SER A 48 -2.39 -1.77 -6.61
N ALA A 49 -2.03 -2.34 -7.76
CA ALA A 49 -2.15 -1.68 -9.05
C ALA A 49 -3.61 -1.40 -9.43
N LYS A 50 -4.52 -2.37 -9.23
CA LYS A 50 -5.95 -2.16 -9.45
C LYS A 50 -6.54 -1.11 -8.51
N ASN A 51 -6.08 -1.10 -7.26
CA ASN A 51 -6.49 -0.12 -6.28
C ASN A 51 -6.00 1.29 -6.66
N GLU A 52 -4.79 1.43 -7.19
CA GLU A 52 -4.24 2.71 -7.68
C GLU A 52 -5.15 3.36 -8.73
N GLU A 53 -5.55 2.58 -9.74
CA GLU A 53 -6.43 3.05 -10.82
C GLU A 53 -7.78 3.51 -10.27
N SER A 54 -8.38 2.70 -9.39
CA SER A 54 -9.69 3.00 -8.77
C SER A 54 -9.65 4.25 -7.90
N VAL A 55 -8.60 4.41 -7.09
CA VAL A 55 -8.40 5.58 -6.22
C VAL A 55 -8.13 6.83 -7.06
N ALA A 56 -7.36 6.72 -8.14
CA ALA A 56 -7.12 7.83 -9.06
C ALA A 56 -8.42 8.33 -9.71
N GLU A 57 -9.31 7.42 -10.11
CA GLU A 57 -10.64 7.76 -10.63
C GLU A 57 -11.49 8.49 -9.59
N MET A 58 -11.52 7.98 -8.35
CA MET A 58 -12.29 8.61 -7.27
C MET A 58 -11.77 10.01 -6.96
N LEU A 59 -10.45 10.20 -6.85
CA LEU A 59 -9.83 11.52 -6.65
C LEU A 59 -10.17 12.50 -7.78
N ARG A 60 -10.15 12.04 -9.04
CA ARG A 60 -10.59 12.85 -10.19
C ARG A 60 -12.05 13.28 -10.07
N SER A 61 -12.95 12.37 -9.64
CA SER A 61 -14.37 12.69 -9.45
C SER A 61 -14.61 13.74 -8.35
N LEU A 62 -13.74 13.76 -7.35
CA LEU A 62 -13.73 14.76 -6.26
C LEU A 62 -13.01 16.06 -6.64
N HIS A 63 -12.48 16.17 -7.86
CA HIS A 63 -11.64 17.29 -8.31
C HIS A 63 -10.38 17.50 -7.44
N ILE A 64 -9.86 16.42 -6.86
CA ILE A 64 -8.66 16.42 -6.02
C ILE A 64 -7.47 15.90 -6.83
N ASN A 65 -6.38 16.66 -6.82
CA ASN A 65 -5.10 16.21 -7.37
C ASN A 65 -4.26 15.61 -6.24
N PRO A 66 -3.95 14.30 -6.26
CA PRO A 66 -3.08 13.68 -5.24
C PRO A 66 -1.65 14.23 -5.25
N GLY A 67 -1.22 14.92 -6.32
CA GLY A 67 0.04 15.63 -6.40
C GLY A 67 1.26 14.74 -6.14
N ASN A 68 2.17 15.25 -5.31
CA ASN A 68 3.39 14.58 -4.87
C ASN A 68 3.26 14.03 -3.44
N THR A 69 2.07 13.58 -3.05
CA THR A 69 1.88 12.95 -1.73
C THR A 69 2.80 11.73 -1.63
N ILE A 70 3.51 11.64 -0.51
CA ILE A 70 4.41 10.55 -0.17
C ILE A 70 4.02 10.08 1.23
N ASP A 71 3.89 8.77 1.38
CA ASP A 71 3.66 8.12 2.65
C ASP A 71 5.02 7.72 3.26
N SER A 72 5.34 8.31 4.42
CA SER A 72 6.62 8.05 5.09
C SER A 72 6.69 6.65 5.71
N ILE A 73 5.56 6.06 6.08
CA ILE A 73 5.51 4.70 6.64
C ILE A 73 5.81 3.69 5.54
N ILE A 74 5.30 3.91 4.32
CA ILE A 74 5.66 3.07 3.17
C ILE A 74 7.15 3.17 2.84
N ASN A 75 7.75 4.37 2.90
CA ASN A 75 9.20 4.50 2.72
C ASN A 75 9.97 3.68 3.76
N GLU A 76 9.64 3.81 5.04
CA GLU A 76 10.30 3.02 6.10
C GLU A 76 10.16 1.50 5.88
N ILE A 77 8.97 1.03 5.50
CA ILE A 77 8.73 -0.41 5.29
C ILE A 77 9.48 -0.91 4.05
N THR A 78 9.51 -0.13 2.96
CA THR A 78 10.21 -0.50 1.72
C THR A 78 11.74 -0.42 1.87
N GLU A 79 12.25 0.54 2.65
CA GLU A 79 13.66 0.58 3.07
C GLU A 79 14.03 -0.68 3.86
N ASN A 80 13.22 -1.09 4.85
CA ASN A 80 13.43 -2.33 5.60
C ASN A 80 13.45 -3.57 4.68
N LEU A 81 12.54 -3.64 3.70
CA LEU A 81 12.52 -4.74 2.73
C LEU A 81 13.78 -4.75 1.86
N ASN A 82 14.21 -3.58 1.39
CA ASN A 82 15.44 -3.43 0.61
C ASN A 82 16.68 -3.82 1.43
N GLU A 83 16.80 -3.37 2.68
CA GLU A 83 17.91 -3.73 3.56
C GLU A 83 18.03 -5.24 3.74
N ILE A 84 16.91 -5.95 3.90
CA ILE A 84 16.90 -7.42 4.01
C ILE A 84 17.43 -8.07 2.72
N THR A 85 17.10 -7.51 1.55
CA THR A 85 17.61 -8.02 0.26
C THR A 85 19.11 -7.73 0.06
N GLN A 86 19.63 -6.65 0.63
CA GLN A 86 21.03 -6.26 0.52
C GLN A 86 21.91 -6.93 1.59
N GLN A 87 21.38 -7.17 2.79
CA GLN A 87 22.07 -7.77 3.93
C GLN A 87 21.68 -9.24 4.14
N LYS A 88 21.48 -9.98 3.03
CA LYS A 88 21.16 -11.40 3.06
C LYS A 88 22.20 -12.16 3.90
N LYS A 89 21.75 -12.81 4.96
CA LYS A 89 22.56 -13.72 5.79
C LYS A 89 22.83 -15.01 5.01
N ASN A 90 23.82 -15.80 5.43
CA ASN A 90 24.10 -17.15 4.90
C ASN A 90 22.99 -18.18 5.21
N ASN A 91 21.77 -17.74 5.53
CA ASN A 91 20.61 -18.56 5.84
C ASN A 91 19.39 -17.99 5.12
N GLU A 92 19.05 -18.60 3.98
CA GLU A 92 17.94 -18.20 3.12
C GLU A 92 16.59 -18.24 3.84
N ALA A 93 16.38 -19.23 4.73
CA ALA A 93 15.15 -19.33 5.50
C ALA A 93 14.95 -18.14 6.45
N LEU A 94 16.03 -17.67 7.09
CA LEU A 94 16.00 -16.47 7.94
C LEU A 94 15.78 -15.19 7.12
N ASN A 95 16.41 -15.05 5.95
CA ASN A 95 16.20 -13.92 5.07
C ASN A 95 14.73 -13.86 4.60
N GLY A 96 14.20 -15.01 4.18
CA GLY A 96 12.81 -15.12 3.76
C GLY A 96 11.82 -14.87 4.89
N LEU A 97 12.12 -15.29 6.12
CA LEU A 97 11.30 -14.96 7.28
C LEU A 97 11.29 -13.44 7.55
N GLY A 98 12.47 -12.81 7.61
CA GLY A 98 12.59 -11.38 7.82
C GLY A 98 11.85 -10.57 6.76
N TYR A 99 12.03 -10.94 5.48
CA TYR A 99 11.35 -10.27 4.37
C TYR A 99 9.82 -10.37 4.51
N MET A 100 9.30 -11.57 4.80
CA MET A 100 7.86 -11.76 4.98
C MET A 100 7.29 -11.02 6.19
N MET A 101 8.06 -10.80 7.25
CA MET A 101 7.63 -9.97 8.38
C MET A 101 7.45 -8.51 7.97
N SER A 102 8.42 -7.92 7.26
CA SER A 102 8.30 -6.56 6.73
C SER A 102 7.18 -6.46 5.67
N PHE A 103 7.02 -7.48 4.83
CA PHE A 103 5.92 -7.53 3.86
C PHE A 103 4.55 -7.58 4.55
N ASN A 104 4.41 -8.35 5.64
CA ASN A 104 3.17 -8.38 6.40
C ASN A 104 2.86 -7.02 7.05
N ARG A 105 3.88 -6.25 7.48
CA ARG A 105 3.70 -4.87 7.95
C ARG A 105 3.14 -4.00 6.82
N LEU A 106 3.70 -4.10 5.62
CA LEU A 106 3.25 -3.37 4.44
C LEU A 106 1.77 -3.64 4.14
N VAL A 107 1.40 -4.93 4.02
CA VAL A 107 0.02 -5.35 3.71
C VAL A 107 -0.95 -4.89 4.80
N SER A 108 -0.57 -5.02 6.07
CA SER A 108 -1.42 -4.63 7.19
C SER A 108 -1.66 -3.12 7.24
N TYR A 109 -0.62 -2.33 6.97
CA TYR A 109 -0.71 -0.87 6.91
C TYR A 109 -1.59 -0.41 5.75
N HIS A 110 -1.38 -0.98 4.55
CA HIS A 110 -2.20 -0.70 3.38
C HIS A 110 -3.67 -1.07 3.65
N LYS A 111 -3.93 -2.25 4.21
CA LYS A 111 -5.29 -2.68 4.57
C LYS A 111 -5.97 -1.72 5.56
N ALA A 112 -5.26 -1.24 6.56
CA ALA A 112 -5.82 -0.29 7.53
C ALA A 112 -6.27 1.01 6.86
N ASN A 113 -5.50 1.52 5.89
CA ASN A 113 -5.86 2.72 5.12
C ASN A 113 -7.11 2.50 4.26
N VAL A 114 -7.25 1.33 3.62
CA VAL A 114 -8.48 0.97 2.89
C VAL A 114 -9.69 0.95 3.81
N ILE A 115 -9.58 0.29 4.97
CA ILE A 115 -10.67 0.21 5.96
C ILE A 115 -11.07 1.59 6.49
N ASN A 116 -10.09 2.48 6.73
CA ASN A 116 -10.38 3.84 7.17
C ASN A 116 -11.21 4.61 6.14
N ILE A 117 -10.94 4.43 4.85
CA ILE A 117 -11.72 5.03 3.76
C ILE A 117 -13.13 4.45 3.73
N GLU A 118 -13.29 3.14 3.88
CA GLU A 118 -14.60 2.47 3.97
C GLU A 118 -15.46 3.09 5.08
N PHE A 119 -14.91 3.27 6.29
CA PHE A 119 -15.63 3.92 7.38
C PHE A 119 -16.07 5.36 7.07
N ILE A 120 -15.24 6.14 6.37
CA ILE A 120 -15.59 7.51 5.97
C ILE A 120 -16.70 7.51 4.93
N MET A 121 -16.66 6.58 3.97
CA MET A 121 -17.68 6.44 2.93
C MET A 121 -19.02 6.03 3.52
N ASP A 122 -19.04 5.03 4.40
CA ASP A 122 -20.25 4.58 5.08
C ASP A 122 -20.93 5.72 5.85
N GLU A 123 -20.15 6.53 6.57
CA GLU A 123 -20.67 7.68 7.31
C GLU A 123 -21.27 8.76 6.37
N LEU A 124 -20.61 9.03 5.24
CA LEU A 124 -21.12 9.98 4.23
C LEU A 124 -22.42 9.49 3.58
N GLU A 125 -22.58 8.18 3.36
CA GLU A 125 -23.81 7.61 2.83
C GLU A 125 -24.98 7.73 3.82
N GLU A 126 -24.74 7.47 5.10
CA GLU A 126 -25.78 7.60 6.13
C GLU A 126 -26.25 9.04 6.29
N VAL A 127 -25.34 10.02 6.23
CA VAL A 127 -25.70 11.45 6.26
C VAL A 127 -26.57 11.85 5.06
N LYS A 128 -26.38 11.24 3.88
CA LYS A 128 -27.19 11.54 2.68
C LYS A 128 -28.60 10.94 2.72
N LYS A 129 -28.85 9.95 3.58
CA LYS A 129 -30.16 9.28 3.73
C LYS A 129 -31.06 9.96 4.77
N GLY A 130 -30.50 10.75 5.69
CA GLY A 130 -31.22 11.48 6.74
C GLY A 130 -31.59 12.90 6.33
#